data_AF-A0A3B9ZPM0-F1
#
_entry.id   AF-A0A3B9ZPM0-F1
#
_cell.length_a   1.000
_cell.length_b   1.000
_cell.length_c   1.000
_cell.angle_alpha   90.00
_cell.angle_beta   90.00
_cell.angle_gamma   90.00
#
_symmetry.space_group_name_H-M   'P 1'
#
loop_
_entity.id
_entity.type
_entity.pdbx_description
1 polymer ?
#
loop_
_entity_poly.entity_id
_entity_poly.type
_entity_poly.pdbx_seq_one_letter_code
_entity_poly.pdbx_strand_id
1 'polypeptide(L)'
;MALDFEMMTLKFTSNEIRRPSVFGGKKSSKNECIMIRKRSLDLVGSLAGLFVLCPVGVVIALLIKLTMPGPVFFQQWRVGKKGKLFQMLNFVP
;
A
#
# COMPACT_ATOMS: atom_id res chain seq x y z
N MET A 1 1.79 -34.38 -25.21
CA MET A 1 2.62 -33.57 -24.30
C MET A 1 2.32 -32.07 -24.38
N ALA A 2 2.56 -31.38 -25.50
CA ALA A 2 2.19 -29.95 -25.62
C ALA A 2 0.66 -29.71 -25.57
N LEU A 3 -0.13 -30.62 -26.16
CA LEU A 3 -1.59 -30.55 -26.15
C LEU A 3 -2.20 -30.86 -24.76
N ASP A 4 -1.55 -31.70 -23.96
CA ASP A 4 -2.01 -32.01 -22.59
C ASP A 4 -1.83 -30.82 -21.66
N PHE A 5 -0.79 -30.02 -21.88
CA PHE A 5 -0.48 -28.83 -21.09
C PHE A 5 -1.48 -27.69 -21.35
N GLU A 6 -1.84 -27.47 -22.62
CA GLU A 6 -2.92 -26.56 -23.04
C GLU A 6 -4.30 -26.97 -22.47
N MET A 7 -4.60 -28.27 -22.50
CA MET A 7 -5.85 -28.77 -21.91
C MET A 7 -5.86 -28.64 -20.38
N MET A 8 -4.70 -28.72 -19.72
CA MET A 8 -4.58 -28.53 -18.28
C MET A 8 -4.73 -27.05 -17.88
N THR A 9 -4.16 -26.11 -18.63
CA THR A 9 -4.37 -24.66 -18.42
C THR A 9 -5.81 -24.24 -18.72
N LEU A 10 -6.46 -24.82 -19.75
CA LEU A 10 -7.87 -24.56 -20.07
C LEU A 10 -8.86 -25.16 -19.04
N LYS A 11 -8.53 -26.30 -18.43
CA LYS A 11 -9.31 -26.86 -17.31
C LYS A 11 -9.12 -26.05 -16.03
N PHE A 12 -7.93 -25.50 -15.81
CA PHE A 12 -7.63 -24.64 -14.67
C PHE A 12 -8.38 -23.30 -14.76
N THR A 13 -8.40 -22.66 -15.93
CA THR A 13 -9.12 -21.38 -16.14
C THR A 13 -10.64 -21.53 -16.05
N SER A 14 -11.21 -22.65 -16.50
CA SER A 14 -12.67 -22.83 -16.49
C SER A 14 -13.26 -23.14 -15.11
N ASN A 15 -12.48 -23.72 -14.19
CA ASN A 15 -13.01 -24.20 -12.91
C ASN A 15 -12.87 -23.17 -11.76
N GLU A 16 -11.98 -22.18 -11.85
CA GLU A 16 -11.88 -21.11 -10.84
C GLU A 16 -12.89 -19.97 -11.03
N ILE A 17 -13.57 -19.88 -12.17
CA ILE A 17 -14.53 -18.77 -12.46
C ILE A 17 -15.95 -19.08 -11.93
N ARG A 18 -16.14 -20.07 -11.05
CA ARG A 18 -17.32 -20.09 -10.15
C ARG A 18 -17.07 -19.14 -8.99
N ARG A 19 -17.28 -17.85 -9.24
CA ARG A 19 -17.12 -16.78 -8.24
C ARG A 19 -17.97 -17.10 -7.00
N PRO A 20 -17.39 -17.24 -5.81
CA PRO A 20 -18.18 -17.37 -4.59
C PRO A 20 -18.86 -16.02 -4.33
N SER A 21 -20.20 -16.02 -4.36
CA SER A 21 -21.06 -14.90 -3.98
C SER A 21 -21.04 -14.72 -2.45
N VAL A 22 -19.88 -14.35 -1.92
CA VAL A 22 -19.67 -14.12 -0.49
C VAL A 22 -19.57 -12.62 -0.27
N PHE A 23 -20.72 -11.94 -0.17
CA PHE A 23 -20.87 -10.76 0.67
C PHE A 23 -22.35 -10.40 0.87
N GLY A 24 -23.11 -11.34 1.45
CA GLY A 24 -24.46 -11.10 1.98
C GLY A 24 -24.43 -10.75 3.47
N GLY A 25 -23.71 -9.69 3.86
CA GLY A 25 -23.67 -9.25 5.25
C GLY A 25 -24.88 -8.38 5.59
N LYS A 26 -25.77 -8.84 6.48
CA LYS A 26 -26.87 -8.02 7.02
C LYS A 26 -26.30 -6.78 7.71
N LYS A 27 -26.69 -5.58 7.28
CA LYS A 27 -26.36 -4.33 7.99
C LYS A 27 -27.15 -4.28 9.30
N SER A 28 -26.47 -4.55 10.41
CA SER A 28 -26.99 -4.36 11.76
C SER A 28 -27.19 -2.87 12.04
N SER A 29 -28.44 -2.47 12.28
CA SER A 29 -28.94 -1.09 12.35
C SER A 29 -28.54 -0.31 13.62
N LYS A 30 -27.91 -0.92 14.62
CA LYS A 30 -27.49 -0.24 15.87
C LYS A 30 -26.17 0.55 15.78
N ASN A 31 -25.61 0.74 14.58
CA ASN A 31 -24.21 1.14 14.41
C ASN A 31 -23.96 2.64 14.18
N GLU A 32 -24.97 3.49 13.97
CA GLU A 32 -24.74 4.89 13.55
C GLU A 32 -23.94 5.72 14.59
N CYS A 33 -24.30 5.66 15.88
CA CYS A 33 -23.52 6.32 16.95
C CYS A 33 -22.13 5.69 17.17
N ILE A 34 -21.97 4.41 16.83
CA ILE A 34 -20.69 3.71 16.88
C ILE A 34 -19.77 4.22 15.77
N MET A 35 -20.31 4.50 14.58
CA MET A 35 -19.54 5.03 13.46
C MET A 35 -18.94 6.41 13.79
N ILE A 36 -19.72 7.30 14.41
CA ILE A 36 -19.25 8.63 14.80
C ILE A 36 -18.11 8.53 15.83
N ARG A 37 -18.26 7.71 16.89
CA ARG A 37 -17.19 7.51 17.88
C ARG A 37 -15.94 6.87 17.30
N LYS A 38 -16.07 5.94 16.36
CA LYS A 38 -14.92 5.35 15.66
C LYS A 38 -14.17 6.43 14.89
N ARG A 39 -14.88 7.29 14.16
CA ARG A 39 -14.26 8.41 13.41
C ARG A 39 -13.54 9.41 14.30
N SER A 40 -14.10 9.75 15.46
CA SER A 40 -13.41 10.65 16.41
C SER A 40 -12.16 10.02 16.99
N LEU A 41 -12.21 8.72 17.33
CA LEU A 41 -11.06 8.00 17.86
C LEU A 41 -9.93 7.88 16.82
N ASP A 42 -10.27 7.55 15.57
CA ASP A 42 -9.29 7.46 14.49
C ASP A 42 -8.62 8.82 14.23
N LEU A 43 -9.39 9.92 14.27
CA LEU A 43 -8.85 11.26 14.05
C LEU A 43 -7.93 11.70 15.19
N VAL A 44 -8.36 11.52 16.45
CA VAL A 44 -7.56 11.88 17.63
C VAL A 44 -6.32 10.99 17.75
N GLY A 45 -6.47 9.68 17.53
CA GLY A 45 -5.37 8.73 17.54
C GLY A 45 -4.33 9.01 16.45
N SER A 46 -4.79 9.36 15.24
CA SER A 46 -3.89 9.72 14.13
C SER A 46 -3.14 11.03 14.40
N LEU A 47 -3.82 12.05 14.96
CA LEU A 47 -3.19 13.32 15.33
C LEU A 47 -2.15 13.14 16.45
N ALA A 48 -2.49 12.38 17.50
CA ALA A 48 -1.57 12.08 18.59
C ALA A 48 -0.37 11.26 18.10
N GLY A 49 -0.61 10.24 17.27
CA GLY A 49 0.44 9.44 16.65
C GLY A 49 1.36 10.29 15.79
N LEU A 50 0.82 11.22 15.00
CA LEU A 50 1.61 12.14 14.18
C LEU A 50 2.49 13.05 15.03
N PHE A 51 1.97 13.60 16.13
CA PHE A 51 2.76 14.44 17.04
C PHE A 51 3.93 13.70 17.69
N VAL A 52 3.74 12.42 18.02
CA VAL A 52 4.80 11.57 18.61
C VAL A 52 5.80 11.10 17.57
N LEU A 53 5.33 10.71 16.37
CA LEU A 53 6.18 10.23 15.29
C LEU A 53 6.96 11.35 14.57
N CYS A 54 6.43 12.58 14.58
CA CYS A 54 7.09 13.74 13.96
C CYS A 54 8.52 13.98 14.49
N PRO A 55 8.77 14.14 15.80
CA PRO A 55 10.13 14.34 16.32
C PRO A 55 11.03 13.13 16.06
N VAL A 56 10.50 11.91 16.14
CA VAL A 56 11.25 10.68 15.82
C VAL A 56 11.69 10.70 14.35
N GLY A 57 10.82 11.09 13.42
CA GLY A 57 11.15 11.24 12.01
C GLY A 57 12.22 12.31 11.76
N VAL A 58 12.19 13.43 12.48
CA VAL A 58 13.21 14.48 12.39
C VAL A 58 14.57 13.97 12.88
N VAL A 59 14.60 13.24 13.99
CA VAL A 59 15.83 12.64 14.54
C VAL A 59 16.42 11.63 13.56
N ILE A 60 15.59 10.77 12.96
CA ILE A 60 16.03 9.81 11.94
C ILE A 60 16.59 10.54 10.71
N ALA A 61 15.92 11.59 10.23
CA ALA A 61 16.38 12.38 9.08
C ALA A 61 17.74 13.05 9.36
N LEU A 62 17.94 13.58 10.57
CA LEU A 62 19.22 14.14 11.03
C LEU A 62 20.31 13.06 11.09
N LEU A 63 20.02 11.90 11.68
CA LEU A 63 20.95 10.77 11.77
C LEU A 63 21.38 10.26 10.40
N ILE A 64 20.45 10.15 9.44
CA ILE A 64 20.77 9.75 8.06
C ILE A 64 21.69 10.78 7.42
N LYS A 65 21.41 12.08 7.59
CA LYS A 65 22.23 13.17 7.03
C LYS A 65 23.63 13.25 7.66
N LEU A 66 23.78 12.86 8.92
CA LEU A 66 25.06 12.82 9.63
C LEU A 66 25.87 11.56 9.32
N THR A 67 25.20 10.42 9.15
CA THR A 67 25.86 9.13 8.87
C THR A 67 26.25 8.99 7.41
N MET A 68 25.45 9.56 6.50
CA MET A 68 25.73 9.57 5.07
C MET A 68 25.56 11.00 4.52
N PRO A 69 26.53 11.55 3.76
CA PRO A 69 26.42 12.88 3.14
C PRO A 69 25.43 12.90 1.95
N GLY A 70 24.38 12.08 1.98
CA GLY A 70 23.42 11.87 0.90
C GLY A 70 21.99 12.27 1.27
N PRO A 71 21.18 12.71 0.30
CA PRO A 71 19.75 12.98 0.51
C PRO A 71 18.99 11.70 0.89
N VAL A 72 18.02 11.81 1.81
CA VAL A 72 17.17 10.68 2.30
C VAL A 72 16.41 9.99 1.17
N PHE A 73 16.16 10.70 0.08
CA PHE A 73 15.52 10.17 -1.13
C PHE A 73 16.49 10.19 -2.30
N PHE A 74 16.69 9.05 -2.94
CA PHE A 74 17.49 8.91 -4.15
C PHE A 74 16.56 9.02 -5.38
N GLN A 75 16.90 9.91 -6.30
CA GLN A 75 16.18 10.05 -7.57
C GLN A 75 16.87 9.18 -8.62
N GLN A 76 16.23 8.08 -9.01
CA GLN A 76 16.71 7.23 -10.10
C GLN A 76 16.04 7.64 -11.40
N TRP A 77 16.86 7.95 -12.41
CA TRP A 77 16.37 8.16 -13.77
C TRP A 77 16.07 6.80 -14.42
N ARG A 78 14.85 6.63 -14.90
CA ARG A 78 14.42 5.45 -15.67
C ARG A 78 13.75 5.91 -16.97
N VAL A 79 13.94 5.14 -18.04
CA VAL A 79 13.29 5.40 -19.33
C VAL A 79 11.85 4.90 -19.25
N GLY A 80 10.90 5.82 -19.40
CA GLY A 80 9.46 5.54 -19.38
C GLY A 80 8.88 5.35 -20.78
N LYS A 81 7.54 5.28 -20.84
CA LYS A 81 6.82 5.05 -22.09
C LYS A 81 7.13 6.15 -23.12
N LYS A 82 7.47 5.75 -24.36
CA LYS A 82 7.91 6.63 -25.47
C LYS A 82 9.25 7.34 -25.25
N GLY A 83 10.17 6.75 -24.48
CA GLY A 83 11.51 7.33 -24.27
C GLY A 83 11.54 8.55 -23.35
N LYS A 84 10.41 8.89 -22.72
CA LYS A 84 10.35 9.98 -21.75
C LYS A 84 11.04 9.54 -20.46
N LEU A 85 12.09 10.26 -20.08
CA LEU A 85 12.77 10.06 -18.80
C LEU A 85 11.79 10.40 -17.68
N PHE A 86 11.66 9.49 -16.70
CA PHE A 86 10.95 9.75 -15.46
C PHE A 86 11.90 9.56 -14.29
N GLN A 87 11.79 10.44 -13.30
CA GLN A 87 12.49 10.30 -12.03
C GLN A 87 11.62 9.46 -11.09
N MET A 88 12.16 8.33 -10.65
CA MET A 88 11.57 7.53 -9.59
C MET A 88 12.21 7.94 -8.27
N LEU A 89 11.40 8.41 -7.32
CA LEU A 89 11.84 8.66 -5.96
C LEU A 89 11.87 7.33 -5.21
N ASN A 90 13.05 6.86 -4.81
CA ASN A 90 13.20 5.63 -4.05
C ASN A 90 14.10 5.85 -2.83
N PHE A 91 13.92 5.04 -1.79
CA PHE A 91 14.81 5.05 -0.62
C PHE A 91 16.12 4.34 -0.97
N VAL A 92 17.21 4.73 -0.30
CA VAL A 92 18.53 4.09 -0.41
C VAL A 92 18.37 2.58 -0.12
N PRO A 93 18.97 1.68 -0.93
CA PRO A 93 18.91 0.23 -0.72
C PRO A 93 19.65 -0.23 0.55
#